data_AF-A0A954L1N7-F1
#
_entry.id   AF-A0A954L1N7-F1
#
_cell.length_a   1.000
_cell.length_b   1.000
_cell.length_c   1.000
_cell.angle_alpha   90.00
_cell.angle_beta   90.00
_cell.angle_gamma   90.00
#
_symmetry.space_group_name_H-M   'P 1'
#
loop_
_entity.id
_entity.type
_entity.pdbx_description
1 polymer ?
#
loop_
_entity_poly.entity_id
_entity_poly.type
_entity_poly.pdbx_seq_one_letter_code
_entity_poly.pdbx_strand_id
1 'polypeptide(L)'
;TCITQVQGLRACRNAGIPVSREIIDRAKQYIADCTTSAGGVQYSIRGGGERPPITAAALAALFNAGEYDTDLTRRMREFCNDRIWPRDGDSRKALESSSGHWHYMHFYYSQVVYRQGGERWETYRSELEDKLTKEVSSSGGWSDRQIGAVYTTAVNCIMLQLDKGFLPIYQR
;
A
#
# COMPACT_ATOMS: atom_id res chain seq x y z
N THR A 1 -7.08 -9.17 8.11
CA THR A 1 -6.41 -9.22 9.44
C THR A 1 -4.92 -9.51 9.35
N CYS A 2 -4.47 -10.42 8.48
CA CYS A 2 -3.04 -10.76 8.32
C CYS A 2 -2.13 -9.51 8.12
N ILE A 3 -2.52 -8.57 7.27
CA ILE A 3 -1.66 -7.42 6.91
C ILE A 3 -1.30 -6.53 8.10
N THR A 4 -2.28 -6.11 8.90
CA THR A 4 -2.03 -5.25 10.06
C THR A 4 -1.22 -5.97 11.14
N GLN A 5 -1.41 -7.29 11.29
CA GLN A 5 -0.61 -8.11 12.19
C GLN A 5 0.85 -8.19 11.75
N VAL A 6 1.12 -8.41 10.45
CA VAL A 6 2.50 -8.43 9.92
C VAL A 6 3.19 -7.08 10.09
N GLN A 7 2.50 -5.98 9.84
CA GLN A 7 3.04 -4.64 10.06
C GLN A 7 3.35 -4.40 11.54
N GLY A 8 2.47 -4.82 12.46
CA GLY A 8 2.70 -4.75 13.90
C GLY A 8 3.91 -5.58 14.35
N LEU A 9 4.05 -6.81 13.85
CA LEU A 9 5.22 -7.65 14.12
C LEU A 9 6.52 -7.03 13.58
N ARG A 10 6.47 -6.36 12.43
CA ARG A 10 7.62 -5.61 11.91
C ARG A 10 7.97 -4.43 12.81
N ALA A 11 6.97 -3.71 13.32
CA ALA A 11 7.17 -2.62 14.28
C ALA A 11 7.82 -3.12 15.58
N CYS A 12 7.38 -4.27 16.11
CA CYS A 12 8.03 -4.94 17.26
C CYS A 12 9.52 -5.16 16.98
N ARG A 13 9.85 -5.75 15.82
CA ARG A 13 11.26 -5.98 15.43
C ARG A 13 12.05 -4.68 15.32
N ASN A 14 11.46 -3.62 14.76
CA ASN A 14 12.09 -2.29 14.67
C ASN A 14 12.32 -1.66 16.06
N ALA A 15 11.48 -1.99 17.04
CA ALA A 15 11.63 -1.57 18.43
C ALA A 15 12.55 -2.50 19.26
N GLY A 16 13.24 -3.46 18.63
CA GLY A 16 14.12 -4.40 19.32
C GLY A 16 13.41 -5.55 20.02
N ILE A 17 12.10 -5.70 19.85
CA ILE A 17 11.33 -6.83 20.39
C ILE A 17 11.50 -8.04 19.46
N PRO A 18 12.02 -9.18 19.95
CA PRO A 18 12.21 -10.36 19.12
C PRO A 18 10.88 -10.87 18.55
N VAL A 19 10.89 -11.19 17.25
CA VAL A 19 9.76 -11.81 16.56
C VAL A 19 10.25 -13.08 15.87
N SER A 20 9.53 -14.18 16.10
CA SER A 20 9.85 -15.46 15.46
C SER A 20 9.74 -15.36 13.95
N ARG A 21 10.78 -15.83 13.26
CA ARG A 21 10.80 -15.93 11.78
C ARG A 21 9.66 -16.80 11.27
N GLU A 22 9.35 -17.88 11.97
CA GLU A 22 8.29 -18.82 11.60
C GLU A 22 6.91 -18.12 11.46
N ILE A 23 6.62 -17.15 12.33
CA ILE A 23 5.37 -16.38 12.28
C ILE A 23 5.30 -15.54 11.00
N ILE A 24 6.42 -14.92 10.62
CA ILE A 24 6.51 -14.13 9.39
C ILE A 24 6.39 -15.03 8.15
N ASP A 25 7.05 -16.18 8.15
CA ASP A 25 7.00 -17.13 7.02
C ASP A 25 5.58 -17.69 6.83
N ARG A 26 4.87 -18.01 7.92
CA ARG A 26 3.44 -18.39 7.88
C ARG A 26 2.55 -17.28 7.34
N ALA A 27 2.83 -16.02 7.68
CA ALA A 27 2.06 -14.90 7.17
C ALA A 27 2.30 -14.69 5.65
N LYS A 28 3.53 -14.87 5.18
CA LYS A 28 3.87 -14.86 3.75
C LYS A 28 3.12 -15.96 3.01
N GLN A 29 3.12 -17.19 3.55
CA GLN A 29 2.37 -18.30 2.97
C GLN A 29 0.87 -18.00 2.90
N TYR A 30 0.28 -17.47 3.97
CA TYR A 30 -1.13 -17.10 3.98
C TYR A 30 -1.47 -16.07 2.90
N ILE A 31 -0.60 -15.08 2.66
CA ILE A 31 -0.79 -14.11 1.57
C ILE A 31 -0.73 -14.83 0.22
N ALA A 32 0.24 -15.72 0.02
CA ALA A 32 0.36 -16.51 -1.20
C ALA A 32 -0.91 -17.34 -1.47
N ASP A 33 -1.44 -18.02 -0.45
CA ASP A 33 -2.64 -18.85 -0.54
C ASP A 33 -3.91 -18.01 -0.84
N CYS A 34 -3.93 -16.73 -0.43
CA CYS A 34 -5.00 -15.79 -0.76
C CYS A 34 -4.82 -15.12 -2.12
N THR A 35 -3.70 -15.34 -2.83
CA THR A 35 -3.37 -14.65 -4.07
C THR A 35 -3.72 -15.51 -5.28
N THR A 36 -4.53 -14.98 -6.19
CA THR A 36 -4.90 -15.66 -7.43
C THR A 36 -3.72 -15.75 -8.41
N SER A 37 -3.89 -16.50 -9.49
CA SER A 37 -2.92 -16.55 -10.59
C SER A 37 -2.69 -15.17 -11.22
N ALA A 38 -3.71 -14.33 -11.30
CA ALA A 38 -3.61 -12.96 -11.81
C ALA A 38 -2.88 -11.99 -10.85
N GLY A 39 -2.55 -12.41 -9.62
CA GLY A 39 -1.84 -11.59 -8.65
C GLY A 39 -2.74 -10.76 -7.73
N GLY A 40 -4.06 -10.86 -7.89
CA GLY A 40 -5.03 -10.23 -7.00
C GLY A 40 -5.19 -11.01 -5.69
N VAL A 41 -5.28 -10.31 -4.56
CA VAL A 41 -5.54 -10.93 -3.26
C VAL A 41 -7.03 -10.98 -3.00
N GLN A 42 -7.49 -12.14 -2.53
CA GLN A 42 -8.85 -12.40 -2.06
C GLN A 42 -8.97 -12.12 -0.56
N TYR A 43 -10.18 -11.89 -0.07
CA TYR A 43 -10.40 -11.57 1.35
C TYR A 43 -9.95 -12.68 2.31
N SER A 44 -10.02 -13.94 1.85
CA SER A 44 -9.55 -15.10 2.60
C SER A 44 -9.20 -16.25 1.66
N ILE A 45 -8.50 -17.26 2.18
CA ILE A 45 -8.21 -18.53 1.48
C ILE A 45 -9.50 -19.23 1.00
N ARG A 46 -10.65 -18.98 1.66
CA ARG A 46 -11.95 -19.53 1.24
C ARG A 46 -12.51 -18.89 -0.04
N GLY A 47 -11.77 -17.95 -0.63
CA GLY A 47 -12.11 -17.29 -1.88
C GLY A 47 -12.75 -15.92 -1.71
N GLY A 48 -13.31 -15.43 -2.82
CA GLY A 48 -13.86 -14.09 -2.99
C GLY A 48 -13.34 -13.41 -4.26
N GLY A 49 -13.84 -12.23 -4.57
CA GLY A 49 -13.28 -11.40 -5.65
C GLY A 49 -11.91 -10.84 -5.27
N GLU A 50 -11.04 -10.69 -6.27
CA GLU A 50 -9.78 -9.95 -6.16
C GLU A 50 -10.08 -8.48 -5.80
N ARG A 51 -9.29 -7.91 -4.88
CA ARG A 51 -9.56 -6.57 -4.37
C ARG A 51 -8.27 -5.74 -4.36
N PRO A 52 -8.15 -4.73 -5.25
CA PRO A 52 -6.96 -3.87 -5.30
C PRO A 52 -6.52 -3.28 -3.95
N PRO A 53 -7.43 -2.81 -3.05
CA PRO A 53 -7.01 -2.28 -1.76
C PRO A 53 -6.27 -3.29 -0.87
N ILE A 54 -6.72 -4.55 -0.81
CA ILE A 54 -6.05 -5.58 -0.01
C ILE A 54 -4.82 -6.16 -0.73
N THR A 55 -4.80 -6.17 -2.06
CA THR A 55 -3.60 -6.53 -2.83
C THR A 55 -2.47 -5.54 -2.56
N ALA A 56 -2.73 -4.23 -2.61
CA ALA A 56 -1.75 -3.21 -2.29
C ALA A 56 -1.20 -3.35 -0.87
N ALA A 57 -2.10 -3.59 0.10
CA ALA A 57 -1.73 -3.78 1.50
C ALA A 57 -0.89 -5.04 1.72
N ALA A 58 -1.24 -6.14 1.05
CA ALA A 58 -0.46 -7.38 1.07
C ALA A 58 0.92 -7.23 0.45
N LEU A 59 1.01 -6.56 -0.70
CA LEU A 59 2.29 -6.32 -1.38
C LEU A 59 3.21 -5.45 -0.52
N ALA A 60 2.69 -4.39 0.12
CA ALA A 60 3.45 -3.57 1.05
C ALA A 60 3.96 -4.38 2.26
N ALA A 61 3.15 -5.30 2.81
CA ALA A 61 3.59 -6.19 3.89
C ALA A 61 4.70 -7.16 3.45
N LEU A 62 4.60 -7.72 2.24
CA LEU A 62 5.64 -8.58 1.67
C LEU A 62 6.97 -7.81 1.50
N PHE A 63 6.93 -6.59 0.96
CA PHE A 63 8.13 -5.74 0.83
C PHE A 63 8.73 -5.43 2.20
N ASN A 64 7.89 -5.11 3.20
CA ASN A 64 8.37 -4.85 4.56
C ASN A 64 8.96 -6.10 5.24
N ALA A 65 8.59 -7.30 4.75
CA ALA A 65 9.13 -8.59 5.16
C ALA A 65 10.34 -9.05 4.33
N GLY A 66 10.85 -8.21 3.42
CA GLY A 66 12.04 -8.46 2.60
C GLY A 66 11.77 -9.18 1.27
N GLU A 67 10.51 -9.40 0.91
CA GLU A 67 10.12 -10.08 -0.33
C GLU A 67 9.89 -9.04 -1.44
N TYR A 68 10.93 -8.72 -2.20
CA TYR A 68 10.86 -7.64 -3.20
C TYR A 68 10.68 -8.12 -4.63
N ASP A 69 11.30 -9.24 -5.00
CA ASP A 69 11.39 -9.72 -6.39
C ASP A 69 11.21 -11.25 -6.48
N THR A 70 10.10 -11.72 -5.93
CA THR A 70 9.60 -13.09 -6.16
C THR A 70 8.53 -13.09 -7.24
N ASP A 71 8.29 -14.24 -7.86
CA ASP A 71 7.21 -14.38 -8.86
C ASP A 71 5.84 -13.96 -8.33
N LEU A 72 5.56 -14.22 -7.05
CA LEU A 72 4.36 -13.74 -6.36
C LEU A 72 4.31 -12.20 -6.35
N THR A 73 5.36 -11.55 -5.83
CA THR A 73 5.39 -10.09 -5.71
C THR A 73 5.43 -9.38 -7.06
N ARG A 74 5.97 -10.02 -8.11
CA ARG A 74 5.96 -9.49 -9.48
C ARG A 74 4.54 -9.46 -10.04
N ARG A 75 3.80 -10.57 -9.96
CA ARG A 75 2.39 -10.66 -10.37
C ARG A 75 1.49 -9.70 -9.58
N MET A 76 1.67 -9.62 -8.26
CA MET A 76 0.91 -8.68 -7.42
C MET A 76 1.16 -7.21 -7.80
N ARG A 77 2.39 -6.89 -8.19
CA ARG A 77 2.77 -5.54 -8.61
C ARG A 77 2.18 -5.20 -9.98
N GLU A 78 2.21 -6.13 -10.93
CA GLU A 78 1.53 -6.00 -12.22
C GLU A 78 0.03 -5.79 -12.01
N PHE A 79 -0.61 -6.62 -11.19
CA PHE A 79 -2.02 -6.44 -10.81
C PHE A 79 -2.31 -5.04 -10.25
N CYS A 80 -1.50 -4.58 -9.29
CA CYS A 80 -1.69 -3.25 -8.70
C CYS A 80 -1.45 -2.13 -9.72
N ASN A 81 -0.47 -2.28 -10.62
CA ASN A 81 -0.27 -1.31 -11.69
C ASN A 81 -1.53 -1.23 -12.56
N ASP A 82 -2.04 -2.35 -13.05
CA ASP A 82 -3.18 -2.36 -13.97
C ASP A 82 -4.49 -1.86 -13.33
N ARG A 83 -4.67 -2.10 -12.02
CA ARG A 83 -5.94 -1.84 -11.33
C ARG A 83 -5.96 -0.58 -10.47
N ILE A 84 -4.81 -0.04 -10.07
CA ILE A 84 -4.71 1.11 -9.15
C ILE A 84 -4.13 2.33 -9.86
N TRP A 85 -3.02 2.14 -10.58
CA TRP A 85 -2.30 3.22 -11.24
C TRP A 85 -1.65 2.70 -12.53
N PRO A 86 -2.45 2.58 -13.62
CA PRO A 86 -2.03 1.95 -14.86
C PRO A 86 -0.88 2.70 -15.52
N ARG A 87 0.05 1.94 -16.10
CA ARG A 87 1.20 2.49 -16.85
C ARG A 87 0.77 3.06 -18.19
N ASP A 88 -0.19 2.38 -18.83
CA ASP A 88 -0.70 2.70 -20.15
C ASP A 88 -2.13 3.23 -20.01
N GLY A 89 -2.33 4.52 -20.28
CA GLY A 89 -3.61 5.21 -20.12
C GLY A 89 -3.52 6.44 -19.21
N ASP A 90 -4.67 6.93 -18.74
CA ASP A 90 -4.76 8.12 -17.91
C ASP A 90 -4.59 7.77 -16.42
N SER A 91 -3.33 7.64 -15.99
CA SER A 91 -2.92 7.37 -14.60
C SER A 91 -3.47 8.41 -13.61
N ARG A 92 -3.60 9.66 -14.05
CA ARG A 92 -4.24 10.74 -13.27
C ARG A 92 -5.71 10.47 -13.05
N LYS A 93 -6.45 10.07 -14.07
CA LYS A 93 -7.87 9.69 -13.93
C LYS A 93 -8.07 8.52 -12.96
N ALA A 94 -7.13 7.58 -12.91
CA ALA A 94 -7.18 6.49 -11.93
C ALA A 94 -7.04 7.03 -10.49
N LEU A 95 -6.12 7.97 -10.26
CA LEU A 95 -5.96 8.68 -8.98
C LEU A 95 -7.17 9.55 -8.62
N GLU A 96 -7.83 10.15 -9.60
CA GLU A 96 -9.04 10.96 -9.40
C GLU A 96 -10.27 10.12 -8.99
N SER A 97 -10.23 8.79 -9.14
CA SER A 97 -11.35 7.93 -8.78
C SER A 97 -11.61 7.91 -7.26
N SER A 98 -12.79 8.33 -6.82
CA SER A 98 -13.16 8.34 -5.39
C SER A 98 -13.79 7.02 -4.95
N SER A 99 -13.04 5.92 -5.02
CA SER A 99 -13.52 4.63 -4.48
C SER A 99 -13.57 4.65 -2.93
N GLY A 100 -14.51 3.92 -2.32
CA GLY A 100 -14.68 3.90 -0.85
C GLY A 100 -13.48 3.36 -0.04
N HIS A 101 -12.41 2.93 -0.71
CA HIS A 101 -11.16 2.50 -0.09
C HIS A 101 -9.94 3.24 -0.63
N TRP A 102 -10.12 4.38 -1.30
CA TRP A 102 -9.04 5.10 -1.97
C TRP A 102 -7.88 5.42 -1.03
N HIS A 103 -8.15 6.05 0.13
CA HIS A 103 -7.11 6.43 1.09
C HIS A 103 -6.35 5.21 1.62
N TYR A 104 -7.05 4.13 1.95
CA TYR A 104 -6.43 2.89 2.41
C TYR A 104 -5.55 2.26 1.30
N MET A 105 -6.09 2.19 0.08
CA MET A 105 -5.41 1.60 -1.07
C MET A 105 -4.14 2.36 -1.43
N HIS A 106 -4.23 3.68 -1.58
CA HIS A 106 -3.08 4.52 -1.93
C HIS A 106 -2.09 4.69 -0.78
N PHE A 107 -2.54 4.60 0.49
CA PHE A 107 -1.62 4.55 1.63
C PHE A 107 -0.64 3.37 1.56
N TYR A 108 -1.11 2.19 1.17
CA TYR A 108 -0.23 1.04 0.98
C TYR A 108 0.48 1.04 -0.37
N TYR A 109 -0.22 1.39 -1.45
CA TYR A 109 0.37 1.38 -2.78
C TYR A 109 1.50 2.41 -2.91
N SER A 110 1.38 3.59 -2.32
CA SER A 110 2.45 4.59 -2.27
C SER A 110 3.74 4.05 -1.65
N GLN A 111 3.67 3.21 -0.62
CA GLN A 111 4.85 2.56 -0.03
C GLN A 111 5.51 1.58 -1.00
N VAL A 112 4.72 0.86 -1.78
CA VAL A 112 5.20 -0.07 -2.83
C VAL A 112 5.90 0.71 -3.95
N VAL A 113 5.31 1.80 -4.42
CA VAL A 113 5.89 2.66 -5.47
C VAL A 113 7.16 3.36 -4.94
N TYR A 114 7.12 3.90 -3.73
CA TYR A 114 8.27 4.54 -3.09
C TYR A 114 9.48 3.63 -2.99
N ARG A 115 9.28 2.35 -2.64
CA ARG A 115 10.35 1.34 -2.60
C ARG A 115 11.00 1.10 -3.97
N GLN A 116 10.23 1.18 -5.06
CA GLN A 116 10.75 1.06 -6.43
C GLN A 116 11.63 2.26 -6.80
N GLY A 117 11.26 3.46 -6.35
CA GLY A 117 11.98 4.69 -6.64
C GLY A 117 12.08 5.04 -8.12
N GLY A 118 13.11 5.83 -8.46
CA GLY A 118 13.34 6.30 -9.82
C GLY A 118 12.19 7.13 -10.36
N GLU A 119 12.11 7.23 -11.69
CA GLU A 119 11.07 7.98 -12.40
C GLU A 119 9.66 7.54 -12.00
N ARG A 120 9.45 6.24 -11.74
CA ARG A 120 8.14 5.71 -11.35
C ARG A 120 7.64 6.35 -10.04
N TRP A 121 8.51 6.50 -9.06
CA TRP A 121 8.17 7.17 -7.80
C TRP A 121 7.92 8.65 -8.02
N GLU A 122 8.79 9.34 -8.75
CA GLU A 122 8.66 10.79 -8.97
C GLU A 122 7.35 11.14 -9.68
N THR A 123 6.96 10.39 -10.71
CA THR A 123 5.70 10.59 -11.43
C THR A 123 4.50 10.34 -10.54
N TYR A 124 4.45 9.18 -9.86
CA TYR A 124 3.34 8.84 -8.96
C TYR A 124 3.19 9.87 -7.83
N ARG A 125 4.32 10.26 -7.23
CA ARG A 125 4.36 11.26 -6.16
C ARG A 125 3.81 12.60 -6.64
N SER A 126 4.27 13.09 -7.79
CA SER A 126 3.82 14.38 -8.33
C SER A 126 2.31 14.39 -8.59
N GLU A 127 1.76 13.32 -9.17
CA GLU A 127 0.31 13.20 -9.41
C GLU A 127 -0.49 13.09 -8.10
N LEU A 128 0.03 12.34 -7.11
CA LEU A 128 -0.60 12.21 -5.80
C LEU A 128 -0.58 13.55 -5.03
N GLU A 129 0.53 14.27 -5.06
CA GLU A 129 0.67 15.59 -4.43
C GLU A 129 -0.29 16.61 -5.05
N ASP A 130 -0.40 16.65 -6.37
CA ASP A 130 -1.34 17.51 -7.10
C ASP A 130 -2.79 17.24 -6.67
N LYS A 131 -3.21 15.96 -6.62
CA LYS A 131 -4.55 15.60 -6.12
C LYS A 131 -4.76 16.05 -4.67
N LEU A 132 -3.86 15.67 -3.77
CA LEU A 132 -4.05 15.91 -2.35
C LEU A 132 -4.04 17.41 -2.02
N THR A 133 -3.17 18.20 -2.64
CA THR A 133 -3.13 19.66 -2.42
C THR A 133 -4.37 20.38 -2.95
N LYS A 134 -5.00 19.89 -4.02
CA LYS A 134 -6.30 20.40 -4.50
C LYS A 134 -7.46 20.06 -3.56
N GLU A 135 -7.38 18.93 -2.86
CA GLU A 135 -8.46 18.43 -2.01
C GLU A 135 -8.35 18.86 -0.53
N VAL A 136 -7.23 19.46 -0.12
CA VAL A 136 -7.05 19.90 1.26
C VAL A 136 -8.04 21.03 1.57
N SER A 137 -8.72 20.91 2.70
CA SER A 137 -9.62 21.96 3.19
C SER A 137 -8.84 23.15 3.73
N SER A 138 -9.52 24.30 3.84
CA SER A 138 -8.96 25.52 4.44
C SER A 138 -8.55 25.37 5.91
N SER A 139 -9.06 24.34 6.61
CA SER A 139 -8.66 24.02 7.97
C SER A 139 -7.40 23.13 8.05
N GLY A 140 -6.79 22.79 6.93
CA GLY A 140 -5.50 22.08 6.88
C GLY A 140 -5.61 20.55 6.94
N GLY A 141 -6.72 19.97 6.50
CA GLY A 141 -6.90 18.51 6.49
C GLY A 141 -7.83 18.02 5.38
N TRP A 142 -8.03 16.70 5.34
CA TRP A 142 -8.92 16.02 4.40
C TRP A 142 -10.01 15.28 5.15
N SER A 143 -11.20 15.21 4.58
CA SER A 143 -12.33 14.50 5.18
C SER A 143 -12.96 13.55 4.18
N ASP A 144 -13.02 12.27 4.55
CA ASP A 144 -13.85 11.28 3.87
C ASP A 144 -15.13 11.07 4.68
N ARG A 145 -16.30 11.02 4.02
CA ARG A 145 -17.60 10.92 4.70
C ARG A 145 -17.79 9.58 5.42
N GLN A 146 -17.16 8.51 4.95
CA GLN A 146 -17.31 7.16 5.50
C GLN A 146 -16.32 6.89 6.63
N ILE A 147 -15.08 7.43 6.55
CA ILE A 147 -14.00 7.12 7.50
C ILE A 147 -13.72 8.27 8.48
N GLY A 148 -13.97 9.52 8.07
CA GLY A 148 -13.78 10.72 8.89
C GLY A 148 -12.39 11.36 8.75
N ALA A 149 -12.27 12.60 9.23
CA ALA A 149 -11.14 13.47 8.92
C ALA A 149 -9.80 13.06 9.56
N VAL A 150 -9.84 12.45 10.76
CA VAL A 150 -8.61 12.09 11.50
C VAL A 150 -7.80 11.06 10.72
N TYR A 151 -8.45 9.96 10.33
CA TYR A 151 -7.79 8.89 9.57
C TYR A 151 -7.31 9.41 8.21
N THR A 152 -8.20 10.07 7.46
CA THR A 152 -7.91 10.56 6.11
C THR A 152 -6.74 11.55 6.11
N THR A 153 -6.72 12.48 7.05
CA THR A 153 -5.62 13.44 7.18
C THR A 153 -4.31 12.74 7.54
N ALA A 154 -4.33 11.82 8.51
CA ALA A 154 -3.11 11.12 8.93
C ALA A 154 -2.47 10.34 7.79
N VAL A 155 -3.24 9.57 7.02
CA VAL A 155 -2.67 8.78 5.91
C VAL A 155 -2.21 9.66 4.75
N ASN A 156 -2.92 10.75 4.44
CA ASN A 156 -2.50 11.69 3.40
C ASN A 156 -1.19 12.38 3.78
N CYS A 157 -1.05 12.84 5.03
CA CYS A 157 0.20 13.41 5.52
C CYS A 157 1.37 12.41 5.45
N ILE A 158 1.15 11.13 5.74
CA ILE A 158 2.20 10.11 5.61
C ILE A 158 2.61 9.94 4.15
N MET A 159 1.64 9.82 3.23
CA MET A 159 1.91 9.66 1.80
C MET A 159 2.75 10.83 1.23
N LEU A 160 2.44 12.07 1.63
CA LEU A 160 3.15 13.28 1.21
C LEU A 160 4.58 13.38 1.74
N GLN A 161 4.96 12.55 2.73
CA GLN A 161 6.24 12.64 3.44
C GLN A 161 7.08 11.36 3.35
N LEU A 162 6.70 10.40 2.49
CA LEU A 162 7.44 9.13 2.36
C LEU A 162 8.92 9.36 2.00
N ASP A 163 9.21 10.36 1.18
CA ASP A 163 10.56 10.74 0.74
C ASP A 163 11.44 11.27 1.88
N LYS A 164 10.85 11.74 2.97
CA LYS A 164 11.59 12.23 4.14
C LYS A 164 12.22 11.09 4.94
N GLY A 165 11.75 9.85 4.75
CA GLY A 165 12.34 8.67 5.37
C GLY A 165 12.36 8.70 6.91
N PHE A 166 11.49 9.50 7.54
CA PHE A 166 11.50 9.73 8.99
C PHE A 166 11.19 8.48 9.81
N LEU A 167 10.48 7.50 9.24
CA LEU A 167 10.22 6.22 9.90
C LEU A 167 11.21 5.16 9.40
N PRO A 168 11.73 4.27 10.28
CA PRO A 168 12.62 3.18 9.88
C PRO A 168 12.05 2.30 8.75
N ILE A 169 10.72 2.15 8.68
CA ILE A 169 10.04 1.38 7.63
C ILE A 169 10.06 2.05 6.26
N TYR A 170 10.41 3.34 6.18
CA TYR A 170 10.55 4.12 4.95
C TYR A 170 12.00 4.46 4.59
N GLN A 171 12.97 3.94 5.35
CA GLN A 171 14.37 4.03 4.96
C GLN A 171 14.64 3.03 3.83
N ARG A 172 15.22 3.52 2.72
CA ARG A 172 15.51 2.77 1.50
C ARG A 172 16.95 2.29 1.48
#